data_AF-A0A1J5IUT0-F1
#
_entry.id   AF-A0A1J5IUT0-F1
#
_cell.length_a   1.000
_cell.length_b   1.000
_cell.length_c   1.000
_cell.angle_alpha   90.00
_cell.angle_beta   90.00
_cell.angle_gamma   90.00
#
_symmetry.space_group_name_H-M   'P 1'
#
loop_
_entity.id
_entity.type
_entity.pdbx_description
1 polymer ?
#
loop_
_entity_poly.entity_id
_entity_poly.type
_entity_poly.pdbx_seq_one_letter_code
_entity_poly.pdbx_strand_id
1 'polypeptide(L)'
;MEANVVQELDVLKGMLNNWKRGFIGWASADGDNEYVLLEFTEDIQQHLYPYVTRLRQTKHLSDPEAREFMDYCFNQVEDLRDQLSRTEIGENQKEA
;
A
#
# COMPACT_ATOMS: atom_id res chain seq x y z
N MET A 1 -0.50 -1.83 -22.58
CA MET A 1 0.24 -0.73 -21.94
C MET A 1 1.56 -0.40 -22.66
N GLU A 2 1.90 0.88 -22.78
CA GLU A 2 3.20 1.35 -23.29
C GLU A 2 4.35 1.04 -22.30
N ALA A 3 5.58 0.84 -22.78
CA ALA A 3 6.70 0.39 -21.94
C ALA A 3 7.10 1.39 -20.84
N ASN A 4 7.04 2.69 -21.13
CA ASN A 4 7.23 3.77 -20.16
C ASN A 4 6.17 3.74 -19.05
N VAL A 5 4.91 3.44 -19.40
CA VAL A 5 3.82 3.35 -18.42
C VAL A 5 4.01 2.13 -17.52
N VAL A 6 4.45 0.98 -18.06
CA VAL A 6 4.82 -0.20 -17.25
C VAL A 6 5.92 0.16 -16.24
N GLN A 7 7.00 0.79 -16.71
CA GLN A 7 8.12 1.19 -15.85
C GLN A 7 7.68 2.17 -14.76
N GLU A 8 6.80 3.11 -15.10
CA GLU A 8 6.25 4.07 -14.17
C GLU A 8 5.39 3.39 -13.09
N LEU A 9 4.52 2.45 -13.46
CA LEU A 9 3.75 1.67 -12.49
C LEU A 9 4.66 0.87 -11.56
N ASP A 10 5.74 0.28 -12.06
CA ASP A 10 6.69 -0.45 -11.21
C ASP A 10 7.45 0.47 -10.24
N VAL A 11 7.77 1.71 -10.65
CA VAL A 11 8.30 2.73 -9.75
C VAL A 11 7.29 3.07 -8.65
N LEU A 12 6.01 3.24 -8.98
CA LEU A 12 4.96 3.51 -8.00
C LEU A 12 4.79 2.35 -7.01
N LYS A 13 4.86 1.09 -7.47
CA LYS A 13 4.89 -0.08 -6.58
C LYS A 13 6.08 -0.04 -5.63
N GLY A 14 7.26 0.32 -6.12
CA GLY A 14 8.45 0.49 -5.30
C GLY A 14 8.27 1.57 -4.22
N MET A 15 7.73 2.72 -4.60
CA MET A 15 7.41 3.82 -3.69
C MET A 15 6.41 3.39 -2.61
N LEU A 16 5.32 2.72 -2.99
CA LEU A 16 4.31 2.23 -2.06
C LEU A 16 4.89 1.23 -1.06
N ASN A 17 5.75 0.31 -1.51
CA ASN A 17 6.45 -0.62 -0.62
C ASN A 17 7.41 0.10 0.34
N ASN A 18 8.03 1.20 -0.09
CA ASN A 18 8.85 2.03 0.79
C ASN A 18 8.00 2.72 1.86
N TRP A 19 6.86 3.29 1.49
CA TRP A 19 5.91 3.87 2.43
C TRP A 19 5.43 2.85 3.46
N LYS A 20 4.98 1.67 2.99
CA LYS A 20 4.55 0.56 3.85
C LYS A 20 5.61 0.22 4.91
N ARG A 21 6.90 0.15 4.53
CA ARG A 21 7.99 -0.09 5.49
C ARG A 21 8.13 1.02 6.53
N GLY A 22 7.88 2.27 6.15
CA GLY A 22 7.80 3.39 7.09
C GLY A 22 6.67 3.21 8.10
N PHE A 23 5.48 2.85 7.62
CA PHE A 23 4.29 2.62 8.45
C PHE A 23 4.45 1.43 9.42
N ILE A 24 5.14 0.36 9.03
CA ILE A 24 5.50 -0.74 9.96
C ILE A 24 6.28 -0.18 11.17
N GLY A 25 7.17 0.79 10.94
CA GLY A 25 7.93 1.44 12.02
C GLY A 25 7.10 2.34 12.94
N TRP A 26 5.83 2.63 12.59
CA TRP A 26 4.91 3.39 13.44
C TRP A 26 4.11 2.48 14.36
N ALA A 27 4.13 1.16 14.12
CA ALA A 27 3.40 0.21 14.94
C ALA A 27 3.79 0.31 16.43
N SER A 28 2.79 0.29 17.29
CA SER A 28 2.97 0.15 18.73
C SER A 28 3.02 -1.34 19.08
N ALA A 29 3.96 -1.73 19.94
CA ALA A 29 4.03 -3.08 20.50
C ALA A 29 2.85 -3.39 21.43
N ASP A 30 2.28 -2.36 22.05
CA ASP A 30 1.34 -2.50 23.17
C ASP A 30 -0.15 -2.29 22.81
N GLY A 31 -0.51 -2.14 21.52
CA GLY A 31 -1.87 -1.71 21.24
C GLY A 31 -2.36 -1.76 19.80
N ASP A 32 -3.53 -1.15 19.63
CA ASP A 32 -4.31 -1.12 18.40
C ASP A 32 -3.60 -0.31 17.30
N ASN A 33 -3.17 -1.02 16.26
CA ASN A 33 -2.48 -0.46 15.10
C ASN A 33 -3.44 -0.08 13.95
N GLU A 34 -4.76 -0.02 14.18
CA GLU A 34 -5.74 0.35 13.15
C GLU A 34 -5.46 1.74 12.53
N TYR A 35 -4.95 2.68 13.33
CA TYR A 35 -4.57 4.00 12.83
C TYR A 35 -3.45 3.93 11.78
N VAL A 36 -2.50 3.01 11.90
CA VAL A 36 -1.43 2.80 10.91
C VAL A 36 -2.01 2.37 9.57
N LEU A 37 -3.03 1.51 9.60
CA LEU A 37 -3.75 1.07 8.40
C LEU A 37 -4.57 2.19 7.78
N LEU A 38 -5.21 3.02 8.62
CA LEU A 38 -5.98 4.17 8.17
C LEU A 38 -5.08 5.18 7.45
N GLU A 39 -4.00 5.62 8.09
CA GLU A 39 -3.05 6.58 7.52
C GLU A 39 -2.43 6.06 6.20
N PHE A 40 -2.05 4.78 6.16
CA PHE A 40 -1.53 4.19 4.93
C PHE A 40 -2.58 4.13 3.80
N THR A 41 -3.84 3.87 4.14
CA THR A 41 -4.94 3.92 3.18
C THR A 41 -5.18 5.33 2.67
N GLU A 42 -5.11 6.33 3.55
CA GLU A 42 -5.25 7.74 3.19
C GLU A 42 -4.13 8.18 2.22
N ASP A 43 -2.88 7.80 2.46
CA ASP A 43 -1.77 8.08 1.55
C ASP A 43 -2.00 7.50 0.14
N ILE A 44 -2.52 6.27 0.05
CA ILE A 44 -2.90 5.67 -1.25
C ILE A 44 -3.99 6.50 -1.93
N GLN A 45 -5.02 6.92 -1.18
CA GLN A 45 -6.13 7.71 -1.72
C GLN A 45 -5.72 9.13 -2.11
N GLN A 46 -4.81 9.76 -1.38
CA GLN A 46 -4.38 11.14 -1.61
C GLN A 46 -3.32 11.23 -2.72
N HIS A 47 -2.46 10.22 -2.86
CA HIS A 47 -1.31 10.30 -3.77
C HIS A 47 -1.42 9.37 -4.98
N LEU A 48 -1.78 8.11 -4.80
CA LEU A 48 -1.80 7.13 -5.90
C LEU A 48 -3.11 7.19 -6.69
N TYR A 49 -4.25 7.29 -6.01
CA TYR A 49 -5.55 7.29 -6.69
C TYR A 49 -5.71 8.43 -7.72
N PRO A 50 -5.34 9.69 -7.44
CA PRO A 50 -5.43 10.76 -8.44
C PRO A 50 -4.47 10.53 -9.61
N TYR A 51 -3.30 9.95 -9.35
CA TYR A 51 -2.30 9.65 -10.38
C TYR A 51 -2.80 8.62 -11.38
N VAL A 52 -3.27 7.47 -10.86
CA VAL A 52 -3.81 6.37 -11.67
C VAL A 52 -5.07 6.81 -12.42
N THR A 53 -5.91 7.62 -11.77
CA THR A 53 -7.08 8.24 -12.42
C THR A 53 -6.65 9.09 -13.62
N ARG A 54 -5.58 9.86 -13.50
CA ARG A 54 -5.07 10.69 -14.60
C ARG A 54 -4.54 9.85 -15.75
N LEU A 55 -3.74 8.81 -15.46
CA LEU A 55 -3.25 7.87 -16.47
C LEU A 55 -4.39 7.19 -17.24
N ARG A 56 -5.48 6.84 -16.55
CA ARG A 56 -6.70 6.32 -17.17
C ARG A 56 -7.40 7.36 -18.06
N GLN A 57 -7.60 8.59 -17.53
CA GLN A 57 -8.26 9.67 -18.27
C GLN A 57 -7.50 10.07 -19.54
N THR A 58 -6.16 10.00 -19.52
CA THR A 58 -5.31 10.28 -20.68
C THR A 58 -5.05 9.04 -21.55
N LYS A 59 -5.75 7.93 -21.29
CA LYS A 59 -5.70 6.66 -22.05
C LYS A 59 -4.35 5.95 -22.06
N HIS A 60 -3.48 6.23 -21.09
CA HIS A 60 -2.28 5.42 -20.84
C HIS A 60 -2.61 4.10 -20.14
N LEU A 61 -3.72 4.08 -19.40
CA LEU A 61 -4.33 2.87 -18.84
C LEU A 61 -5.77 2.72 -19.34
N SER A 62 -6.17 1.49 -19.59
CA SER A 62 -7.57 1.10 -19.69
C SER A 62 -8.22 1.01 -18.31
N ASP A 63 -9.56 0.97 -18.25
CA ASP A 63 -10.27 0.82 -16.98
C ASP A 63 -9.87 -0.45 -16.22
N PRO A 64 -9.70 -1.64 -16.87
CA PRO A 64 -9.21 -2.83 -16.18
C PRO A 64 -7.78 -2.68 -15.65
N GLU A 65 -6.86 -2.10 -16.43
CA GLU A 65 -5.46 -1.91 -15.99
C GLU A 65 -5.39 -0.94 -14.79
N ALA A 66 -6.16 0.15 -14.82
CA ALA A 66 -6.24 1.09 -13.70
C ALA A 66 -6.85 0.45 -12.45
N ARG A 67 -7.89 -0.37 -12.61
CA ARG A 67 -8.51 -1.11 -11.52
C ARG A 67 -7.53 -2.13 -10.92
N GLU A 68 -6.89 -2.94 -11.75
CA GLU A 68 -5.90 -3.93 -11.30
C GLU A 68 -4.77 -3.28 -10.49
N PHE A 69 -4.28 -2.12 -10.95
CA PHE A 69 -3.25 -1.39 -10.22
C PHE A 69 -3.75 -0.84 -8.89
N MET A 70 -4.98 -0.30 -8.83
CA MET A 70 -5.55 0.15 -7.55
C MET A 70 -5.83 -1.00 -6.60
N ASP A 71 -6.30 -2.15 -7.10
CA ASP A 71 -6.50 -3.36 -6.32
C ASP A 71 -5.16 -3.83 -5.73
N TYR A 72 -4.07 -3.78 -6.49
CA TYR A 72 -2.72 -4.03 -5.96
C TYR A 72 -2.38 -3.08 -4.81
N CYS A 73 -2.64 -1.77 -4.96
CA CYS A 73 -2.33 -0.78 -3.94
C CYS A 73 -3.09 -1.06 -2.63
N PHE A 74 -4.40 -1.30 -2.71
CA PHE A 74 -5.21 -1.58 -1.51
C PHE A 74 -4.88 -2.95 -0.88
N ASN A 75 -4.49 -3.95 -1.67
CA ASN A 75 -3.97 -5.21 -1.13
C ASN A 75 -2.68 -5.02 -0.31
N GLN A 76 -1.93 -3.92 -0.48
CA GLN A 76 -0.80 -3.62 0.41
C GLN A 76 -1.25 -3.22 1.82
N VAL A 77 -2.47 -2.71 1.99
CA VAL A 77 -3.04 -2.41 3.32
C VAL A 77 -3.34 -3.71 4.07
N GLU A 78 -3.90 -4.69 3.36
CA GLU A 78 -4.15 -6.03 3.91
C GLU A 78 -2.82 -6.73 4.26
N ASP A 79 -1.82 -6.65 3.38
CA ASP A 79 -0.49 -7.19 3.67
C ASP A 79 0.18 -6.49 4.86
N LEU A 80 -0.04 -5.18 5.04
CA LEU A 80 0.41 -4.46 6.23
C LEU A 80 -0.30 -4.97 7.50
N ARG A 81 -1.62 -5.15 7.47
CA ARG A 81 -2.40 -5.71 8.58
C ARG A 81 -1.88 -7.09 9.00
N ASP A 82 -1.59 -7.95 8.03
CA ASP A 82 -1.04 -9.28 8.29
C ASP A 82 0.36 -9.20 8.94
N GLN A 83 1.20 -8.25 8.51
CA GLN A 83 2.53 -8.05 9.10
C GLN A 83 2.46 -7.54 10.54
N LEU A 84 1.55 -6.61 10.83
CA LEU A 84 1.33 -6.06 12.17
C LEU A 84 0.83 -7.16 13.12
N SER A 85 -0.18 -7.92 12.70
CA SER A 85 -0.73 -9.06 13.47
C SER A 85 0.34 -10.11 13.81
N ARG A 86 1.25 -10.41 12.88
CA ARG A 86 2.34 -11.37 13.13
C ARG A 86 3.38 -10.85 14.12
N THR A 87 3.60 -9.54 14.16
CA THR A 87 4.54 -8.89 15.08
C THR A 87 3.99 -8.98 16.51
N GLU A 88 2.71 -8.66 16.69
CA GLU A 88 2.00 -8.79 17.98
C GLU A 88 2.05 -10.25 18.53
N ILE A 89 1.89 -11.26 17.67
CA ILE A 89 1.96 -12.67 18.07
C ILE A 89 3.40 -13.10 18.45
N GLY A 90 4.41 -12.60 17.74
CA GLY A 90 5.81 -12.95 17.97
C GLY A 90 6.41 -12.34 19.24
N GLU A 91 5.91 -11.19 19.69
CA GLU A 91 6.32 -10.54 20.94
C GLU A 91 5.65 -11.21 22.16
N ASN A 92 4.37 -11.54 22.07
CA ASN A 92 3.63 -12.24 23.14
C ASN A 92 4.20 -13.64 23.48
N GLN A 93 4.90 -14.31 22.55
CA GLN A 93 5.54 -15.61 22.81
C GLN A 93 6.93 -15.52 23.47
N LYS A 94 7.58 -14.35 23.46
CA LYS A 94 8.91 -14.16 24.07
C LYS A 94 8.84 -13.79 25.54
N GLU A 95 7.68 -13.34 26.01
CA GLU A 95 7.45 -12.95 27.41
C GLU A 95 6.74 -14.03 28.24
N ALA A 96 6.49 -15.22 27.68
CA ALA A 96 5.79 -16.35 28.32
C ALA A 96 6.73 -17.49 28.77
#